data_AF-A0A258P6I8-F1
#
_entry.id   AF-A0A258P6I8-F1
#
_cell.length_a   1.000
_cell.length_b   1.000
_cell.length_c   1.000
_cell.angle_alpha   90.00
_cell.angle_beta   90.00
_cell.angle_gamma   90.00
#
_symmetry.space_group_name_H-M   'P 1'
#
loop_
_entity.id
_entity.type
_entity.pdbx_description
1 polymer ?
#
loop_
_entity_poly.entity_id
_entity_poly.type
_entity_poly.pdbx_seq_one_letter_code
_entity_poly.pdbx_strand_id
1 'polypeptide(L)' 'MLPALATLALTATFSIAHAQHKDAETKEDIQRHRAMAAAHEAAAKCLESGKKEDVCIKELQASCKGLAVGKYCGMKHAH' A
#
# COMPACT_ATOMS: atom_id res chain seq x y z
N MET A 1 -29.03 -36.69 -17.44
CA MET A 1 -29.29 -35.23 -17.29
C MET A 1 -29.15 -34.75 -15.83
N LEU A 2 -29.47 -35.58 -14.83
CA LEU A 2 -29.35 -35.21 -13.41
C LEU A 2 -27.93 -35.02 -12.82
N PRO A 3 -26.84 -35.67 -13.29
CA PRO A 3 -25.51 -35.45 -12.70
C PRO A 3 -24.81 -34.20 -13.23
N ALA A 4 -25.27 -33.65 -14.36
CA ALA A 4 -24.68 -32.46 -15.00
C ALA A 4 -25.12 -31.14 -14.34
N LEU A 5 -26.30 -31.11 -13.70
CA LEU A 5 -26.74 -29.94 -12.94
C LEU A 5 -26.05 -29.84 -11.57
N ALA A 6 -25.68 -30.98 -10.96
CA ALA A 6 -25.04 -31.01 -9.65
C ALA A 6 -23.60 -30.45 -9.68
N THR A 7 -22.88 -30.62 -10.79
CA THR A 7 -21.51 -30.10 -10.95
C THR A 7 -21.46 -28.60 -11.23
N LEU A 8 -22.51 -28.02 -11.83
CA LEU A 8 -22.57 -26.59 -12.13
C LEU A 8 -22.86 -25.73 -10.89
N ALA A 9 -23.56 -26.27 -9.89
CA ALA A 9 -23.85 -25.57 -8.65
C ALA A 9 -22.60 -25.40 -7.75
N LEU A 10 -21.62 -26.31 -7.85
CA LEU A 10 -20.44 -26.31 -6.99
C LEU A 10 -19.38 -25.28 -7.43
N THR A 11 -19.37 -24.86 -8.69
CA THR A 11 -18.40 -23.85 -9.18
C THR A 11 -18.79 -22.42 -8.81
N ALA A 12 -20.08 -22.15 -8.64
CA ALA A 12 -20.59 -20.81 -8.34
C ALA A 12 -20.22 -20.29 -6.93
N THR A 13 -20.00 -21.18 -5.96
CA THR A 13 -19.61 -20.79 -4.59
C THR A 13 -18.16 -20.33 -4.47
N PHE A 14 -17.27 -20.74 -5.39
CA PHE A 14 -15.85 -20.33 -5.35
C PHE A 14 -15.64 -18.87 -5.80
N SER A 15 -16.54 -18.32 -6.61
CA SER A 15 -16.40 -16.96 -7.15
C SER A 15 -16.70 -15.85 -6.12
N ILE A 16 -17.54 -16.14 -5.12
CA ILE A 16 -17.99 -15.13 -4.15
C ILE A 16 -16.92 -14.86 -3.07
N ALA A 17 -16.21 -15.91 -2.64
CA ALA A 17 -15.13 -15.79 -1.64
C ALA A 17 -13.92 -14.98 -2.15
N HIS A 18 -13.63 -15.00 -3.46
CA HIS A 18 -12.52 -14.25 -4.03
C HIS A 18 -12.78 -12.73 -4.14
N ALA A 19 -14.05 -12.32 -4.26
CA ALA A 19 -14.42 -10.91 -4.33
C ALA A 19 -14.29 -10.21 -2.97
N GLN A 20 -14.70 -10.87 -1.88
CA GLN A 20 -14.69 -10.28 -0.54
C GLN A 20 -13.28 -10.06 0.03
N HIS A 21 -12.30 -10.89 -0.34
CA HIS A 21 -10.91 -10.73 0.10
C HIS A 21 -10.24 -9.50 -0.55
N LYS A 22 -10.59 -9.21 -1.81
CA LYS A 22 -10.03 -8.07 -2.55
C LYS A 22 -10.44 -6.72 -1.99
N ASP A 23 -11.66 -6.57 -1.49
CA ASP A 23 -12.14 -5.28 -1.00
C ASP A 23 -11.42 -4.85 0.29
N ALA A 24 -11.15 -5.81 1.18
CA ALA A 24 -10.42 -5.55 2.42
C ALA A 24 -8.94 -5.23 2.15
N GLU A 25 -8.26 -6.04 1.34
CA GLU A 25 -6.87 -5.80 0.92
C GLU A 25 -6.73 -4.47 0.18
N THR A 26 -7.65 -4.14 -0.72
CA THR A 26 -7.65 -2.86 -1.45
C THR A 26 -7.78 -1.68 -0.50
N LYS A 27 -8.64 -1.77 0.52
CA LYS A 27 -8.80 -0.70 1.50
C LYS A 27 -7.55 -0.49 2.35
N GLU A 28 -6.92 -1.58 2.81
CA GLU A 28 -5.65 -1.52 3.54
C GLU A 28 -4.54 -0.93 2.67
N ASP A 29 -4.46 -1.35 1.42
CA ASP A 29 -3.50 -0.87 0.43
C ASP A 29 -3.67 0.64 0.19
N ILE A 30 -4.90 1.12 0.03
CA ILE A 30 -5.20 2.57 -0.08
C ILE A 30 -4.72 3.32 1.16
N GLN A 31 -4.97 2.81 2.36
CA GLN A 31 -4.53 3.45 3.60
C GLN A 31 -3.00 3.52 3.68
N ARG A 32 -2.32 2.42 3.35
CA ARG A 32 -0.85 2.36 3.30
C ARG A 32 -0.29 3.40 2.32
N HIS A 33 -0.82 3.46 1.10
CA HIS A 33 -0.36 4.41 0.09
C HIS A 33 -0.60 5.87 0.48
N ARG A 34 -1.72 6.18 1.13
CA ARG A 34 -1.98 7.53 1.66
C ARG A 34 -1.00 7.90 2.77
N ALA A 35 -0.67 6.96 3.65
CA ALA A 35 0.33 7.20 4.70
C ALA A 35 1.74 7.41 4.11
N MET A 36 2.12 6.66 3.07
CA MET A 36 3.36 6.91 2.33
C MET A 36 3.37 8.30 1.68
N ALA A 37 2.29 8.70 1.03
CA ALA A 37 2.19 10.03 0.41
C ALA A 37 2.37 11.15 1.44
N ALA A 38 1.73 11.04 2.60
CA ALA A 38 1.89 12.00 3.69
C ALA A 38 3.33 12.07 4.23
N ALA A 39 4.02 10.93 4.32
CA ALA A 39 5.43 10.88 4.74
C ALA A 39 6.35 11.59 3.73
N HIS A 40 6.13 11.37 2.43
CA HIS A 40 6.88 12.03 1.36
C HIS A 40 6.57 13.53 1.27
N GLU A 41 5.31 13.94 1.44
CA GLU A 41 4.93 15.36 1.52
C GLU A 41 5.58 16.06 2.72
N ALA A 42 5.64 15.40 3.88
CA ALA A 42 6.34 15.93 5.05
C ALA A 42 7.85 16.09 4.80
N ALA A 43 8.48 15.12 4.12
CA ALA A 43 9.88 15.22 3.72
C ALA A 43 10.12 16.38 2.74
N ALA A 44 9.22 16.60 1.78
CA ALA A 44 9.28 17.74 0.87
C ALA A 44 9.19 19.07 1.64
N LYS A 45 8.22 19.21 2.55
CA LYS A 45 8.08 20.40 3.41
C LYS A 45 9.31 20.63 4.31
N CYS A 46 9.91 19.56 4.81
CA CYS A 46 11.16 19.65 5.57
C CYS A 46 12.28 20.28 4.70
N LEU A 47 12.43 19.85 3.45
CA LEU A 47 13.40 20.43 2.51
C LEU A 47 13.06 21.88 2.16
N GLU A 48 11.78 22.19 1.91
CA GLU A 48 11.31 23.56 1.65
C GLU A 48 11.61 24.52 2.82
N SER A 49 11.63 24.02 4.05
CA SER A 49 12.02 24.80 5.23
C SER A 49 13.53 25.09 5.35
N GLY A 50 14.33 24.64 4.38
CA GLY A 50 15.77 24.84 4.35
C GLY A 50 16.57 23.92 5.27
N LYS A 51 15.94 22.86 5.81
CA LYS A 51 16.64 21.82 6.57
C LYS A 51 17.52 20.99 5.63
N LYS A 52 18.59 20.43 6.20
CA LYS A 52 19.47 19.51 5.46
C LYS A 52 18.72 18.25 5.09
N GLU A 53 19.04 17.71 3.91
CA GLU A 53 18.44 16.47 3.41
C GLU A 53 18.59 15.30 4.39
N ASP A 54 19.72 15.18 5.08
CA ASP A 54 19.95 14.11 6.05
C ASP A 54 18.95 14.12 7.22
N VAL A 55 18.49 15.31 7.63
CA VAL A 55 17.45 15.48 8.64
C VAL A 55 16.11 15.05 8.08
N CYS A 56 15.75 15.54 6.89
CA CYS A 56 14.46 15.23 6.26
C CYS A 56 14.32 13.75 5.91
N ILE A 57 15.40 13.10 5.47
CA ILE A 57 15.41 11.66 5.22
C ILE A 57 15.28 10.86 6.52
N LYS A 58 15.86 11.30 7.64
CA LYS A 58 15.63 10.64 8.95
C LYS A 58 14.18 10.76 9.40
N GLU A 59 13.55 11.92 9.21
CA GLU A 59 12.13 12.13 9.50
C GLU A 59 11.23 11.28 8.59
N LEU A 60 11.57 11.17 7.29
CA LEU A 60 10.91 10.26 6.35
C LEU A 60 11.04 8.78 6.79
N GLN A 61 12.22 8.36 7.21
CA GLN A 61 12.44 6.99 7.70
C GLN A 61 11.61 6.69 8.95
N ALA A 62 11.48 7.65 9.87
CA ALA A 62 10.68 7.50 11.08
C ALA A 62 9.18 7.38 10.76
N SER A 63 8.67 8.21 9.84
CA SER A 63 7.27 8.23 9.43
C SER A 63 6.86 7.09 8.49
N CYS A 64 7.79 6.56 7.70
CA CYS A 64 7.54 5.47 6.76
C CYS A 64 7.88 4.07 7.30
N LYS A 65 8.36 3.95 8.54
CA LYS A 65 8.74 2.67 9.14
C LYS A 65 7.54 1.71 9.15
N GLY A 66 7.68 0.57 8.47
CA GLY A 66 6.63 -0.45 8.35
C GLY A 66 5.60 -0.19 7.24
N LEU A 67 5.67 0.94 6.53
CA LEU A 67 4.79 1.23 5.39
C LEU A 67 5.41 0.79 4.05
N ALA A 68 6.73 0.97 3.90
CA ALA A 68 7.46 0.64 2.69
C ALA A 68 8.87 0.11 3.00
N VAL A 69 9.59 -0.28 1.94
CA VAL A 69 10.92 -0.88 2.05
C VAL A 69 12.01 0.15 1.73
N GLY A 70 13.14 0.05 2.43
CA GLY A 70 14.35 0.83 2.14
C GLY A 70 14.39 2.22 2.78
N LYS A 71 15.56 2.87 2.62
CA LYS A 71 15.86 4.18 3.23
C LYS A 71 14.95 5.32 2.73
N TYR A 72 14.49 5.23 1.49
CA TYR A 72 13.73 6.27 0.81
C TYR A 72 12.25 5.90 0.66
N CYS A 73 11.71 5.07 1.57
CA CYS A 73 10.28 4.76 1.61
C CYS A 73 9.74 4.27 0.24
N GLY A 74 10.43 3.31 -0.38
CA GLY A 74 10.06 2.75 -1.69
C GLY A 74 10.39 3.61 -2.93
N MET A 75 10.85 4.85 -2.77
CA MET A 75 11.31 5.66 -3.89
C MET A 75 12.78 5.40 -4.23
N LYS A 76 13.14 5.57 -5.51
CA LYS A 76 14.53 5.66 -5.90
C LYS A 76 15.07 7.02 -5.47
N HIS A 77 16.28 7.05 -4.93
CA HIS A 77 16.98 8.29 -4.69
C HIS A 77 17.41 8.85 -6.05
N ALA A 78 16.80 9.95 -6.48
CA ALA A 78 17.18 10.68 -7.68
C ALA A 78 17.92 11.95 -7.24
N HIS A 79 19.16 12.07 -7.68
CA HIS A 79 20.01 13.24 -7.51
C HIS A 79 20.47 13.71 -8.88
#